data_AF-A0A350JIN8-F1
#
_entry.id   AF-A0A350JIN8-F1
#
_cell.length_a   1.000
_cell.length_b   1.000
_cell.length_c   1.000
_cell.angle_alpha   90.00
_cell.angle_beta   90.00
_cell.angle_gamma   90.00
#
_symmetry.space_group_name_H-M   'P 1'
#
loop_
_entity.id
_entity.type
_entity.pdbx_description
1 polymer ?
#
loop_
_entity_poly.entity_id
_entity_poly.type
_entity_poly.pdbx_seq_one_letter_code
_entity_poly.pdbx_strand_id
1 'polypeptide(L)'
;MNFGPCVPSTPVSIIHFHSFEDTSIPHLGGVGNGISDHYNSPIDSVLSALSDIYGCSSDTAYEIFEDVEYRSWSNCSDSVELKWFMSRDGGHSWPMGTKPTKKGDDPSSLMNANELMWEFFQAHPKG
;
A
#
# COMPACT_ATOMS: atom_id res chain seq x y z
N MET A 1 2.29 21.59 -14.90
CA MET A 1 1.17 21.98 -14.02
C MET A 1 1.75 22.21 -12.64
N ASN A 2 1.45 23.34 -12.00
CA ASN A 2 1.88 23.60 -10.62
C ASN A 2 0.65 23.44 -9.74
N PHE A 3 0.55 22.31 -9.04
CA PHE A 3 -0.52 22.09 -8.08
C PHE A 3 -0.13 22.79 -6.76
N GLY A 4 -1.09 23.42 -6.08
CA GLY A 4 -0.87 24.03 -4.77
C GLY A 4 -0.45 22.99 -3.72
N PRO A 5 -0.02 23.42 -2.51
CA PRO A 5 0.37 22.50 -1.45
C PRO A 5 -0.78 21.57 -1.07
N CYS A 6 -0.49 20.28 -0.90
CA CYS A 6 -1.45 19.29 -0.42
C CYS A 6 -1.56 19.39 1.10
N VAL A 7 -2.65 19.99 1.59
CA VAL A 7 -2.94 20.13 3.03
C VAL A 7 -4.34 19.57 3.30
N PRO A 8 -4.47 18.29 3.68
CA PRO A 8 -5.77 17.67 3.92
C PRO A 8 -6.50 18.33 5.09
N SER A 9 -7.74 18.79 4.89
CA SER A 9 -8.59 19.29 5.99
C SER A 9 -9.13 18.19 6.89
N THR A 10 -9.05 16.94 6.44
CA THR A 10 -9.49 15.75 7.17
C THR A 10 -8.47 14.64 6.88
N PRO A 11 -7.38 14.60 7.65
CA PRO A 11 -6.40 13.51 7.54
C PRO A 11 -7.05 12.15 7.78
N VAL A 12 -6.54 11.12 7.10
CA VAL A 12 -7.07 9.75 7.18
C VAL A 12 -5.91 8.77 7.29
N SER A 13 -6.08 7.75 8.13
CA SER A 13 -5.15 6.61 8.19
C SER A 13 -5.23 5.81 6.88
N ILE A 14 -4.08 5.31 6.41
CA ILE A 14 -3.96 4.58 5.13
C ILE A 14 -3.38 3.19 5.39
N ILE A 15 -3.94 2.18 4.71
CA ILE A 15 -3.36 0.85 4.61
C ILE A 15 -3.15 0.52 3.13
N HIS A 16 -1.97 -0.01 2.79
CA HIS A 16 -1.56 -0.34 1.43
C HIS A 16 -1.07 -1.78 1.35
N PHE A 17 -1.51 -2.51 0.33
CA PHE A 17 -1.09 -3.87 0.02
C PHE A 17 -0.58 -3.93 -1.41
N HIS A 18 0.56 -4.57 -1.63
CA HIS A 18 1.13 -4.75 -2.96
C HIS A 18 2.04 -5.99 -3.00
N SER A 19 2.52 -6.35 -4.18
CA SER A 19 3.46 -7.47 -4.38
C SER A 19 4.68 -7.06 -5.16
N PHE A 20 5.84 -7.64 -4.83
CA PHE A 20 7.05 -7.50 -5.64
C PHE A 20 6.91 -8.11 -7.05
N GLU A 21 6.01 -9.09 -7.22
CA GLU A 21 5.76 -9.79 -8.49
C GLU A 21 4.68 -9.12 -9.36
N ASP A 22 4.06 -8.02 -8.91
CA ASP A 22 3.13 -7.25 -9.74
C ASP A 22 3.88 -6.54 -10.86
N THR A 23 3.73 -7.06 -12.08
CA THR A 23 4.30 -6.47 -13.31
C THR A 23 3.32 -5.55 -14.05
N SER A 24 2.04 -5.57 -13.69
CA SER A 24 1.03 -4.66 -14.24
C SER A 24 1.14 -3.28 -13.61
N ILE A 25 1.45 -3.21 -12.33
CA ILE A 25 1.70 -1.98 -11.55
C ILE A 25 3.04 -2.16 -10.80
N PRO A 26 4.18 -1.87 -11.45
CA PRO A 26 5.49 -2.14 -10.87
C PRO A 26 5.73 -1.32 -9.60
N HIS A 27 6.20 -1.97 -8.53
CA HIS A 27 6.46 -1.31 -7.24
C HIS A 27 7.53 -0.19 -7.31
N LEU A 28 8.48 -0.32 -8.23
CA LEU A 28 9.49 0.71 -8.55
C LEU A 28 8.97 1.81 -9.49
N GLY A 29 7.68 1.82 -9.79
CA GLY A 29 7.04 2.75 -10.73
C GLY A 29 7.32 2.43 -12.20
N GLY A 30 6.85 3.32 -13.07
CA GLY A 30 6.92 3.15 -14.52
C GLY A 30 5.62 2.65 -15.15
N VAL A 31 5.70 2.30 -16.42
CA VAL A 31 4.58 1.72 -17.18
C VAL A 31 4.68 0.20 -17.08
N GLY A 32 3.68 -0.44 -16.50
CA GLY A 32 3.63 -1.90 -16.39
C GLY A 32 3.25 -2.59 -17.70
N ASN A 33 3.23 -3.93 -17.67
CA ASN A 33 2.85 -4.77 -18.81
C ASN A 33 1.36 -5.15 -18.81
N GLY A 34 0.56 -4.53 -17.93
CA GLY A 34 -0.87 -4.76 -17.79
C GLY A 34 -1.67 -4.16 -18.94
N ILE A 35 -2.99 -4.08 -18.75
CA ILE A 35 -3.91 -3.56 -19.78
C ILE A 35 -3.83 -2.03 -19.98
N SER A 36 -3.15 -1.32 -19.08
CA SER A 36 -3.07 0.14 -19.09
C SER A 36 -1.63 0.60 -19.35
N ASP A 37 -1.48 1.74 -20.02
CA ASP A 37 -0.21 2.35 -20.44
C ASP A 37 0.16 3.59 -19.60
N HIS A 38 -0.53 3.82 -18.49
CA HIS A 38 -0.23 4.94 -17.61
C HIS A 38 1.08 4.73 -16.84
N TYR A 39 1.73 5.84 -16.50
CA TYR A 39 2.89 5.84 -15.62
C TYR A 39 2.44 5.73 -14.16
N ASN A 40 3.03 4.78 -13.44
CA ASN A 40 2.86 4.59 -12.01
C ASN A 40 4.01 5.25 -11.24
N SER A 41 3.69 6.02 -10.20
CA SER A 41 4.72 6.49 -9.28
C SER A 41 5.29 5.32 -8.46
N PRO A 42 6.59 5.31 -8.17
CA PRO A 42 7.19 4.35 -7.24
C PRO A 42 6.49 4.38 -5.87
N ILE A 43 6.25 3.21 -5.27
CA ILE A 43 5.49 3.10 -4.01
C ILE A 43 6.22 3.81 -2.86
N ASP A 44 7.54 3.70 -2.80
CA ASP A 44 8.37 4.38 -1.81
C ASP A 44 8.23 5.91 -1.88
N SER A 45 8.20 6.48 -3.08
CA SER A 45 7.97 7.91 -3.30
C SER A 45 6.58 8.34 -2.85
N VAL A 46 5.56 7.51 -3.04
CA VAL A 46 4.18 7.81 -2.59
C VAL A 46 4.10 7.77 -1.06
N LEU A 47 4.65 6.74 -0.42
CA LEU A 47 4.65 6.61 1.04
C LEU A 47 5.45 7.72 1.71
N SER A 48 6.61 8.08 1.16
CA SER A 48 7.42 9.22 1.64
C SER A 48 6.63 10.53 1.54
N ALA A 49 5.94 10.77 0.43
CA ALA A 49 5.13 11.98 0.29
C ALA A 49 3.98 12.02 1.30
N LEU A 50 3.33 10.89 1.56
CA LEU A 50 2.26 10.79 2.56
C LEU A 50 2.78 10.98 3.98
N SER A 51 3.91 10.37 4.33
CA SER A 51 4.53 10.55 5.65
C SER A 51 4.93 12.00 5.90
N ASP A 52 5.41 12.70 4.86
CA ASP A 52 5.77 14.11 4.92
C ASP A 52 4.53 15.00 5.08
N ILE A 53 3.46 14.73 4.32
CA ILE A 53 2.19 15.46 4.41
C ILE A 53 1.59 15.34 5.81
N TYR A 54 1.67 14.16 6.42
CA TYR A 54 1.17 13.91 7.77
C TYR A 54 2.22 14.13 8.88
N GLY A 55 3.42 14.62 8.55
CA GLY A 55 4.45 14.95 9.55
C GLY A 55 4.84 13.77 10.47
N CYS A 56 4.87 12.55 9.94
CA CYS A 56 5.20 11.36 10.72
C CYS A 56 6.65 11.39 11.21
N SER A 57 6.87 11.14 12.50
CA SER A 57 8.20 11.18 13.12
C SER A 57 8.82 9.80 13.41
N SER A 58 8.05 8.73 13.25
CA SER A 58 8.51 7.34 13.37
C SER A 58 8.24 6.57 12.08
N ASP A 59 9.28 5.92 11.56
CA ASP A 59 9.19 4.86 10.56
C ASP A 59 9.60 3.57 11.28
N THR A 60 8.62 2.72 11.58
CA THR A 60 8.89 1.45 12.25
C THR A 60 9.27 0.43 11.20
N ALA A 61 10.55 0.09 11.22
CA ALA A 61 11.24 -0.62 10.17
C ALA A 61 11.01 -2.14 10.23
N TYR A 62 10.32 -2.66 9.22
CA TYR A 62 10.50 -4.01 8.67
C TYR A 62 10.30 -5.16 9.66
N GLU A 63 9.05 -5.55 9.84
CA GLU A 63 8.78 -6.92 10.23
C GLU A 63 8.62 -7.75 8.95
N ILE A 64 9.44 -8.80 8.81
CA ILE A 64 9.21 -9.83 7.81
C ILE A 64 8.49 -10.96 8.52
N PHE A 65 7.25 -11.19 8.15
CA PHE A 65 6.52 -12.41 8.52
C PHE A 65 6.21 -13.16 7.23
N GLU A 66 6.61 -14.43 7.17
CA GLU A 66 6.25 -15.31 6.05
C GLU A 66 6.49 -14.69 4.66
N ASP A 67 7.65 -14.05 4.44
CA ASP A 67 7.99 -13.36 3.18
C ASP A 67 7.09 -12.17 2.77
N VAL A 68 6.36 -11.59 3.72
CA VAL A 68 5.71 -10.29 3.61
C VAL A 68 6.57 -9.24 4.31
N GLU A 69 6.96 -8.18 3.61
CA GLU A 69 7.55 -7.00 4.25
C GLU A 69 6.44 -6.09 4.76
N TYR A 70 6.52 -5.72 6.04
CA TYR A 70 5.63 -4.75 6.67
C TYR A 70 6.39 -3.50 7.10
N ARG A 71 5.77 -2.33 6.88
CA ARG A 71 6.21 -1.05 7.46
C ARG A 71 5.02 -0.27 7.99
N SER A 72 5.28 0.52 9.02
CA SER A 72 4.31 1.49 9.52
C SER A 72 4.93 2.83 9.88
N TRP A 73 4.19 3.88 9.57
CA TRP A 73 4.49 5.23 10.03
C TRP A 73 3.48 5.63 11.08
N SER A 74 4.00 6.12 12.19
CA SER A 74 3.24 6.54 13.36
C SER A 74 3.77 7.86 13.90
N ASN A 75 3.12 8.38 14.95
CA ASN A 75 3.37 9.72 15.47
C ASN A 75 3.24 10.79 14.36
N CYS A 76 2.27 10.59 13.48
CA CYS A 76 1.83 11.55 12.48
C CYS A 76 0.84 12.55 13.11
N SER A 77 0.60 13.67 12.43
CA SER A 77 -0.44 14.63 12.79
C SER A 77 -1.81 13.96 12.84
N ASP A 78 -2.67 14.44 13.74
CA ASP A 78 -4.06 13.99 13.87
C ASP A 78 -4.22 12.48 14.11
N SER A 79 -3.21 11.86 14.74
CA SER A 79 -3.17 10.42 15.06
C SER A 79 -3.30 9.51 13.82
N VAL A 80 -2.93 10.01 12.65
CA VAL A 80 -2.88 9.22 11.42
C VAL A 80 -1.88 8.07 11.56
N GLU A 81 -2.24 6.92 11.02
CA GLU A 81 -1.35 5.77 10.85
C GLU A 81 -1.26 5.40 9.36
N LEU A 82 -0.04 5.12 8.88
CA LEU A 82 0.19 4.55 7.57
C LEU A 82 0.70 3.12 7.76
N LYS A 83 0.05 2.13 7.13
CA LYS A 83 0.51 0.74 7.09
C LYS A 83 0.77 0.31 5.65
N TRP A 84 1.84 -0.44 5.44
CA TRP A 84 2.26 -0.92 4.14
C TRP A 84 2.69 -2.37 4.24
N PHE A 85 2.18 -3.20 3.32
CA PHE A 85 2.49 -4.62 3.22
C PHE A 85 2.90 -4.97 1.79
N MET A 86 4.03 -5.66 1.63
CA MET A 86 4.52 -6.19 0.35
C MET A 86 4.72 -7.70 0.42
N SER A 87 4.00 -8.47 -0.39
CA SER A 87 4.29 -9.90 -0.54
C SER A 87 5.41 -10.16 -1.54
N ARG A 88 6.16 -11.23 -1.33
CA ARG A 88 7.10 -11.79 -2.33
C ARG A 88 6.46 -12.84 -3.25
N ASP A 89 5.17 -13.12 -3.08
CA ASP A 89 4.37 -13.96 -3.97
C ASP A 89 3.13 -13.21 -4.50
N GLY A 90 2.51 -13.79 -5.53
CA GLY A 90 1.30 -13.30 -6.17
C GLY A 90 1.52 -12.08 -7.06
N GLY A 91 0.91 -12.04 -8.25
CA GLY A 91 1.08 -10.92 -9.19
C GLY A 91 0.05 -9.81 -8.98
N HIS A 92 -0.50 -9.28 -10.07
CA HIS A 92 -1.57 -8.28 -10.06
C HIS A 92 -2.91 -8.91 -9.65
N SER A 93 -3.05 -9.23 -8.36
CA SER A 93 -4.23 -9.90 -7.78
C SER A 93 -4.39 -9.59 -6.30
N TRP A 94 -5.63 -9.68 -5.81
CA TRP A 94 -5.95 -9.41 -4.41
C TRP A 94 -5.42 -10.52 -3.49
N PRO A 95 -4.59 -10.22 -2.46
CA PRO A 95 -4.04 -11.24 -1.56
C PRO A 95 -5.13 -12.08 -0.88
N MET A 96 -4.92 -13.40 -0.85
CA MET A 96 -5.88 -14.42 -0.39
C MET A 96 -7.25 -14.38 -1.09
N GLY A 97 -7.34 -13.68 -2.23
CA GLY A 97 -8.53 -13.64 -3.07
C GLY A 97 -8.63 -14.84 -4.01
N THR A 98 -9.54 -14.74 -4.98
CA THR A 98 -9.62 -15.68 -6.09
C THR A 98 -9.28 -14.95 -7.38
N LYS A 99 -8.46 -15.56 -8.25
CA LYS A 99 -8.17 -14.95 -9.54
C LYS A 99 -9.46 -14.87 -10.37
N PRO A 100 -9.78 -13.70 -10.96
CA PRO A 100 -11.04 -13.51 -11.66
C PRO A 100 -11.09 -14.26 -13.01
N THR A 101 -9.93 -14.57 -13.59
CA THR A 101 -9.83 -15.30 -14.86
C THR A 101 -8.66 -16.28 -14.84
N LYS A 102 -8.67 -17.25 -15.75
CA LYS A 102 -7.54 -18.20 -15.93
C LYS A 102 -6.23 -17.53 -16.35
N LYS A 103 -6.30 -16.32 -16.93
CA LYS A 103 -5.15 -15.54 -17.38
C LYS A 103 -4.70 -14.50 -16.36
N GLY A 104 -5.47 -14.31 -15.28
CA GLY A 104 -5.05 -13.43 -14.19
C GLY A 104 -3.92 -14.08 -13.40
N ASP A 105 -3.10 -13.24 -12.80
CA ASP A 105 -2.05 -13.68 -11.91
C ASP A 105 -2.63 -14.45 -10.72
N ASP A 106 -1.83 -15.33 -10.13
CA ASP A 106 -2.23 -15.96 -8.88
C ASP A 106 -2.14 -14.91 -7.75
N PRO A 107 -3.09 -14.92 -6.78
CA PRO A 107 -3.04 -14.04 -5.63
C PRO A 107 -1.94 -14.47 -4.66
N SER A 108 -1.45 -13.53 -3.86
CA SER A 108 -0.57 -13.85 -2.73
C SER A 108 -1.28 -14.79 -1.75
N SER A 109 -0.55 -15.78 -1.24
CA SER A 109 -1.02 -16.72 -0.21
C SER A 109 -0.48 -16.40 1.18
N LEU A 110 0.36 -15.38 1.31
CA LEU A 110 1.13 -15.07 2.51
C LEU A 110 0.42 -14.10 3.47
N MET A 111 -0.60 -13.37 3.00
CA MET A 111 -1.37 -12.46 3.85
C MET A 111 -2.84 -12.37 3.43
N ASN A 112 -3.74 -12.29 4.43
CA ASN A 112 -5.15 -12.02 4.21
C ASN A 112 -5.43 -10.51 4.27
N ALA A 113 -5.43 -9.84 3.11
CA ALA A 113 -5.69 -8.41 3.02
C ALA A 113 -7.08 -8.01 3.56
N ASN A 114 -8.08 -8.89 3.50
CA ASN A 114 -9.42 -8.59 4.03
C ASN A 114 -9.43 -8.51 5.56
N GLU A 115 -8.73 -9.43 6.24
CA GLU A 115 -8.63 -9.44 7.70
C GLU A 115 -7.85 -8.21 8.18
N LEU A 116 -6.68 -7.93 7.58
CA LEU A 116 -5.85 -6.77 7.91
C LEU A 116 -6.59 -5.44 7.66
N MET A 117 -7.30 -5.33 6.53
CA MET A 117 -8.13 -4.16 6.22
C MET A 117 -9.28 -3.99 7.22
N TRP A 118 -9.93 -5.09 7.62
CA TRP A 118 -11.02 -5.05 8.60
C TRP A 118 -10.54 -4.61 9.98
N GLU A 119 -9.43 -5.17 10.46
CA GLU A 119 -8.79 -4.73 11.71
C GLU A 119 -8.39 -3.26 11.65
N PHE A 120 -7.81 -2.82 10.53
CA PHE A 120 -7.43 -1.43 10.32
C PHE A 120 -8.62 -0.48 10.43
N PHE A 121 -9.73 -0.75 9.74
CA PHE A 121 -10.89 0.14 9.80
C PHE A 121 -11.61 0.13 11.14
N GLN A 122 -11.59 -0.98 11.88
CA GLN A 122 -12.10 -1.00 13.25
C GLN A 122 -11.25 -0.16 14.21
N ALA A 123 -9.93 -0.13 14.00
CA ALA A 123 -9.01 0.71 14.78
C ALA A 123 -9.09 2.19 14.40
N HIS A 124 -9.48 2.50 13.15
CA HIS A 124 -9.55 3.85 12.59
C HIS A 124 -10.96 4.22 12.11
N PRO A 125 -11.99 4.21 12.97
CA PRO A 125 -13.34 4.57 12.57
C PRO A 125 -13.40 6.05 12.18
N LYS A 126 -14.07 6.36 11.08
CA LYS A 126 -14.38 7.74 10.74
C LYS A 126 -15.45 8.27 11.69
N GLY A 127 -15.10 9.31 12.46
CA GLY A 127 -16.03 10.05 13.31
C GLY A 127 -17.03 10.91 12.54
#